data_AF-A0A0L0VB64-F1
#
_entry.id   AF-A0A0L0VB64-F1
#
_cell.length_a   1.000
_cell.length_b   1.000
_cell.length_c   1.000
_cell.angle_alpha   90.00
_cell.angle_beta   90.00
_cell.angle_gamma   90.00
#
_symmetry.space_group_name_H-M   'P 1'
#
loop_
_entity.id
_entity.type
_entity.pdbx_description
1 polymer ?
#
loop_
_entity_poly.entity_id
_entity_poly.type
_entity_poly.pdbx_seq_one_letter_code
_entity_poly.pdbx_strand_id
1 'polypeptide(L)'
;MSSLFRAVARKLRKSPNSKSEFVELCKEMGCDKPHSIVQDVRTRWNSTLDQLVSIIRCEKAIMGWQKDKKLGLDRKYHINSVDIQLAKDLVSILGVFYEQTLQVLTPGSSWLTHIIVFIDEITDLLSNAIKGDDNEYPPALRNACRVGLQLTNKYYTLTDCSPLFRIAMVLHPSFKDEYFKIAGWEPEWITEAIRLTREMFNTYYKPVPNNPPSTDPHKATKPKTGNTAQLGAAMAARGQSTNDPLELWLASGLLLDDGSPIDALKWWIQQKRAGNTHGGLLQMALDVLSCPGKLLDCNFGGCGTSFFVWPPLCNTNSTPSQRHFCH
;
A
#
# COMPACT_ATOMS: atom_id res chain seq x y z
N MET A 1 19.43 17.25 14.63
CA MET A 1 20.00 16.35 13.62
C MET A 1 19.74 16.81 12.17
N SER A 2 18.50 17.00 11.72
CA SER A 2 18.21 17.48 10.35
C SER A 2 18.97 18.76 9.95
N SER A 3 19.25 19.67 10.89
CA SER A 3 20.05 20.88 10.63
C SER A 3 21.53 20.62 10.30
N LEU A 4 22.15 19.57 10.87
CA LEU A 4 23.57 19.24 10.67
C LEU A 4 23.80 18.65 9.27
N PHE A 5 23.00 17.66 8.88
CA PHE A 5 23.09 17.03 7.56
C PHE A 5 22.78 18.02 6.42
N ARG A 6 21.78 18.89 6.64
CA ARG A 6 21.50 20.00 5.72
C ARG A 6 22.68 20.99 5.61
N ALA A 7 23.46 21.19 6.67
CA ALA A 7 24.64 22.05 6.63
C ALA A 7 25.75 21.46 5.75
N VAL A 8 26.03 20.15 5.89
CA VAL A 8 26.97 19.42 5.00
C VAL A 8 26.56 19.56 3.54
N ALA A 9 25.33 19.17 3.21
CA ALA A 9 24.82 19.22 1.84
C ALA A 9 24.86 20.63 1.25
N ARG A 10 24.59 21.65 2.07
CA ARG A 10 24.63 23.06 1.64
C ARG A 10 26.05 23.53 1.38
N LYS A 11 27.02 23.19 2.23
CA LYS A 11 28.43 23.60 2.07
C LYS A 11 29.02 22.99 0.80
N LEU A 12 28.86 21.67 0.62
CA LEU A 12 29.35 20.95 -0.56
C LEU A 12 28.67 21.40 -1.86
N ARG A 13 27.43 21.89 -1.80
CA ARG A 13 26.78 22.48 -2.98
C ARG A 13 27.32 23.87 -3.32
N LYS A 14 27.57 24.72 -2.32
CA LYS A 14 27.94 26.13 -2.52
C LYS A 14 29.41 26.35 -2.84
N SER A 15 30.31 25.46 -2.43
CA SER A 15 31.75 25.60 -2.62
C SER A 15 32.31 24.50 -3.54
N PRO A 16 32.61 24.81 -4.81
CA PRO A 16 33.22 23.85 -5.74
C PRO A 16 34.54 23.27 -5.24
N ASN A 17 35.38 24.10 -4.60
CA ASN A 17 36.66 23.67 -4.05
C ASN A 17 36.48 22.64 -2.93
N SER A 18 35.56 22.93 -2.00
CA SER A 18 35.21 22.01 -0.90
C SER A 18 34.60 20.71 -1.43
N LYS A 19 33.79 20.79 -2.49
CA LYS A 19 33.24 19.61 -3.17
C LYS A 19 34.32 18.75 -3.82
N SER A 20 35.28 19.37 -4.50
CA SER A 20 36.37 18.66 -5.16
C SER A 20 37.22 17.90 -4.14
N GLU A 21 37.62 18.56 -3.06
CA GLU A 21 38.37 17.93 -1.97
C GLU A 21 37.58 16.80 -1.30
N PHE A 22 36.30 17.02 -1.04
CA PHE A 22 35.43 15.99 -0.49
C PHE A 22 35.33 14.74 -1.39
N VAL A 23 35.29 14.92 -2.72
CA VAL A 23 35.27 13.80 -3.68
C VAL A 23 36.60 13.04 -3.65
N GLU A 24 37.74 13.71 -3.55
CA GLU A 24 39.03 13.03 -3.40
C GLU A 24 39.11 12.24 -2.09
N LEU A 25 38.68 12.85 -0.96
CA LEU A 25 38.57 12.14 0.31
C LEU A 25 37.63 10.92 0.24
N CYS A 26 36.52 11.01 -0.50
CA CYS A 26 35.64 9.87 -0.73
C CYS A 26 36.35 8.73 -1.47
N LYS A 27 37.21 9.03 -2.46
CA LYS A 27 37.99 8.02 -3.18
C LYS A 27 39.05 7.40 -2.28
N GLU A 28 39.81 8.22 -1.56
CA GLU A 28 40.86 7.79 -0.63
C GLU A 28 40.31 6.88 0.47
N MET A 29 39.14 7.23 1.02
CA MET A 29 38.50 6.47 2.09
C MET A 29 37.66 5.28 1.59
N GLY A 30 37.61 5.04 0.28
CA GLY A 30 36.86 3.95 -0.33
C GLY A 30 35.34 4.05 -0.15
N CYS A 31 34.77 5.25 -0.18
CA CYS A 31 33.32 5.45 -0.12
C CYS A 31 32.64 5.05 -1.44
N ASP A 32 31.44 4.48 -1.37
CA ASP A 32 30.68 4.12 -2.56
C ASP A 32 30.17 5.34 -3.33
N LYS A 33 29.98 5.17 -4.64
CA LYS A 33 29.40 6.20 -5.51
C LYS A 33 27.87 6.27 -5.32
N PRO A 34 27.25 7.44 -5.61
CA PRO A 34 27.90 8.71 -5.96
C PRO A 34 28.54 9.44 -4.77
N HIS A 35 29.68 10.08 -5.00
CA HIS A 35 30.40 10.93 -4.02
C HIS A 35 29.75 12.31 -3.86
N SER A 36 28.43 12.31 -3.68
CA SER A 36 27.63 13.52 -3.51
C SER A 36 26.62 13.32 -2.39
N ILE A 37 26.45 14.36 -1.57
CA ILE A 37 25.43 14.39 -0.52
C ILE A 37 24.15 15.00 -1.07
N VAL A 38 23.04 14.27 -0.96
CA VAL A 38 21.74 14.73 -1.45
C VAL A 38 21.22 15.83 -0.53
N GLN A 39 20.62 16.85 -1.14
CA GLN A 39 19.97 17.90 -0.37
C GLN A 39 18.54 17.46 -0.02
N ASP A 40 18.22 17.56 1.25
CA ASP A 40 16.84 17.50 1.71
C ASP A 40 16.03 18.74 1.24
N VAL A 41 14.95 18.49 0.51
CA VAL A 41 14.06 19.45 -0.12
C VAL A 41 12.65 19.21 0.41
N ARG A 42 12.10 20.18 1.13
CA ARG A 42 10.80 20.06 1.83
C ARG A 42 9.65 19.57 0.93
N THR A 43 9.67 19.90 -0.36
CA THR A 43 8.61 19.54 -1.32
C THR A 43 8.84 18.21 -2.03
N ARG A 44 9.99 17.55 -1.84
CA ARG A 44 10.30 16.25 -2.45
C ARG A 44 10.31 15.17 -1.37
N TRP A 45 9.35 14.26 -1.37
CA TRP A 45 9.08 13.40 -0.20
C TRP A 45 10.25 12.54 0.24
N ASN A 46 10.99 11.98 -0.72
CA ASN A 46 12.08 11.05 -0.42
C ASN A 46 13.42 11.74 -0.16
N SER A 47 13.50 13.07 -0.22
CA SER A 47 14.78 13.77 -0.11
C SER A 47 15.43 13.65 1.26
N THR A 48 14.64 13.46 2.32
CA THR A 48 15.16 13.22 3.66
C THR A 48 15.86 11.86 3.70
N LEU A 49 15.21 10.80 3.21
CA LEU A 49 15.81 9.47 3.13
C LEU A 49 17.05 9.47 2.22
N ASP A 50 16.93 10.05 1.02
CA ASP A 50 18.05 10.18 0.07
C ASP A 50 19.25 10.90 0.71
N GLN A 51 18.99 11.96 1.51
CA GLN A 51 20.02 12.66 2.25
C GLN A 51 20.68 11.76 3.29
N LEU A 52 19.89 11.07 4.13
CA LEU A 52 20.43 10.18 5.17
C LEU A 52 21.29 9.06 4.57
N VAL A 53 20.80 8.40 3.52
CA VAL A 53 21.54 7.35 2.81
C VAL A 53 22.86 7.90 2.25
N SER A 54 22.84 9.10 1.67
CA SER A 54 24.07 9.72 1.15
C SER A 54 25.08 10.10 2.26
N ILE A 55 24.59 10.51 3.44
CA ILE A 55 25.43 10.81 4.61
C ILE A 55 26.09 9.53 5.12
N ILE A 56 25.33 8.44 5.27
CA ILE A 56 25.85 7.14 5.72
C ILE A 56 26.88 6.59 4.74
N ARG A 57 26.58 6.64 3.43
CA ARG A 57 27.49 6.20 2.36
C ARG A 57 28.85 6.89 2.42
N CYS A 58 28.85 8.19 2.74
CA CYS A 58 30.05 9.02 2.78
C CYS A 58 30.55 9.30 4.20
N GLU A 59 30.13 8.52 5.20
CA GLU A 59 30.42 8.73 6.62
C GLU A 59 31.91 9.02 6.88
N LYS A 60 32.79 8.13 6.39
CA LYS A 60 34.25 8.23 6.59
C LYS A 60 34.82 9.54 6.03
N ALA A 61 34.43 9.89 4.81
CA ALA A 61 34.88 11.11 4.15
C ALA A 61 34.35 12.37 4.86
N ILE A 62 33.09 12.37 5.30
CA ILE A 62 32.51 13.48 6.08
C ILE A 62 33.29 13.70 7.38
N MET A 63 33.64 12.61 8.08
CA MET A 63 34.38 12.69 9.35
C MET A 63 35.78 13.31 9.22
N GLY A 64 36.45 13.07 8.08
CA GLY A 64 37.72 13.71 7.74
C GLY A 64 37.54 15.16 7.27
N TRP A 65 36.71 15.35 6.24
CA TRP A 65 36.48 16.64 5.58
C TRP A 65 35.98 17.74 6.52
N GLN A 66 35.10 17.41 7.47
CA GLN A 66 34.54 18.42 8.38
C GLN A 66 35.60 19.09 9.27
N LYS A 67 36.75 18.42 9.49
CA LYS A 67 37.86 18.92 10.31
C LYS A 67 38.80 19.85 9.53
N ASP A 68 38.66 19.95 8.22
CA ASP A 68 39.47 20.86 7.41
C ASP A 68 39.20 22.33 7.82
N LYS A 69 40.27 23.07 8.13
CA LYS A 69 40.18 24.43 8.67
C LYS A 69 39.75 25.47 7.63
N LYS A 70 39.93 25.20 6.34
CA LYS A 70 39.66 26.15 5.24
C LYS A 70 38.37 25.81 4.50
N LEU A 71 38.16 24.54 4.20
CA LEU A 71 37.12 24.04 3.30
C LEU A 71 36.04 23.22 4.02
N GLY A 72 36.28 22.83 5.28
CA GLY A 72 35.33 22.09 6.11
C GLY A 72 34.19 22.93 6.70
N LEU A 73 33.64 22.45 7.82
CA LEU A 73 32.50 23.05 8.53
C LEU A 73 32.93 23.68 9.84
N ASP A 74 32.18 24.71 10.27
CA ASP A 74 32.28 25.22 11.64
C ASP A 74 32.01 24.09 12.65
N ARG A 75 32.72 24.11 13.78
CA ARG A 75 32.61 23.09 14.83
C ARG A 75 31.19 22.83 15.34
N LYS A 76 30.33 23.86 15.34
CA LYS A 76 28.91 23.75 15.72
C LYS A 76 28.06 22.89 14.77
N TYR A 77 28.55 22.63 13.55
CA TYR A 77 27.90 21.79 12.54
C TYR A 77 28.60 20.45 12.36
N HIS A 78 29.57 20.12 13.22
CA HIS A 78 30.24 18.84 13.16
C HIS A 78 29.27 17.70 13.52
N ILE A 79 29.39 16.61 12.77
CA ILE A 79 28.63 15.39 12.94
C ILE A 79 29.52 14.40 13.69
N ASN A 80 28.94 13.70 14.66
CA ASN A 80 29.62 12.65 15.42
C ASN A 80 29.02 11.26 15.12
N SER A 81 29.60 10.21 15.70
CA SER A 81 29.15 8.83 15.48
C SER A 81 27.72 8.58 15.96
N VAL A 82 27.25 9.28 17.00
CA VAL A 82 25.89 9.17 17.51
C VAL A 82 24.88 9.73 16.50
N ASP A 83 25.21 10.85 15.85
CA ASP A 83 24.37 11.39 14.77
C ASP A 83 24.25 10.42 13.60
N ILE A 84 25.35 9.74 13.23
CA ILE A 84 25.35 8.75 12.15
C ILE A 84 24.58 7.49 12.54
N GLN A 85 24.72 7.02 13.79
CA GLN A 85 23.95 5.88 14.26
C GLN A 85 22.45 6.19 14.22
N LEU A 86 22.05 7.36 14.71
CA LEU A 86 20.66 7.78 14.64
C LEU A 86 20.18 7.92 13.18
N ALA A 87 21.05 8.35 12.24
CA ALA A 87 20.71 8.33 10.82
C ALA A 87 20.44 6.91 10.29
N LYS A 88 21.24 5.92 10.69
CA LYS A 88 21.04 4.50 10.34
C LYS A 88 19.70 3.99 10.89
N ASP A 89 19.39 4.30 12.13
CA ASP A 89 18.12 3.95 12.77
C ASP A 89 16.91 4.62 12.08
N LEU A 90 17.05 5.87 11.61
CA LEU A 90 15.99 6.52 10.84
C LEU A 90 15.82 5.87 9.45
N VAL A 91 16.92 5.46 8.81
CA VAL A 91 16.88 4.82 7.49
C VAL A 91 16.19 3.46 7.57
N SER A 92 16.39 2.68 8.63
CA SER A 92 15.70 1.38 8.79
C SER A 92 14.18 1.55 8.82
N ILE A 93 13.68 2.56 9.54
CA ILE A 93 12.24 2.85 9.61
C ILE A 93 11.73 3.45 8.29
N LEU A 94 12.39 4.48 7.75
CA LEU A 94 11.94 5.18 6.54
C LEU A 94 12.08 4.34 5.27
N GLY A 95 12.94 3.31 5.26
CA GLY A 95 13.13 2.41 4.13
C GLY A 95 11.85 1.70 3.72
N VAL A 96 11.07 1.22 4.70
CA VAL A 96 9.81 0.50 4.44
C VAL A 96 8.80 1.41 3.72
N PHE A 97 8.63 2.64 4.21
CA PHE A 97 7.77 3.63 3.55
C PHE A 97 8.20 3.91 2.12
N TYR A 98 9.51 3.97 1.86
CA TYR A 98 10.05 4.25 0.54
C TYR A 98 9.77 3.13 -0.44
N GLU A 99 10.01 1.88 -0.03
CA GLU A 99 9.76 0.69 -0.86
C GLU A 99 8.28 0.58 -1.24
N GLN A 100 7.38 0.71 -0.25
CA GLN A 100 5.93 0.70 -0.49
C GLN A 100 5.50 1.88 -1.38
N THR A 101 6.05 3.06 -1.17
CA THR A 101 5.78 4.24 -2.02
C THR A 101 6.18 3.99 -3.47
N LEU A 102 7.34 3.37 -3.72
CA LEU A 102 7.76 3.03 -5.07
C LEU A 102 6.80 2.05 -5.75
N GLN A 103 6.28 1.07 -5.00
CA GLN A 103 5.27 0.15 -5.52
C GLN A 103 4.03 0.94 -5.96
N VAL A 104 3.41 1.74 -5.09
CA VAL A 104 2.21 2.55 -5.41
C VAL A 104 2.42 3.47 -6.61
N LEU A 105 3.63 4.00 -6.79
CA LEU A 105 3.94 4.91 -7.89
C LEU A 105 4.13 4.21 -9.23
N THR A 106 4.30 2.88 -9.24
CA THR A 106 4.49 2.08 -10.46
C THR A 106 3.26 2.18 -11.37
N PRO A 107 3.39 2.76 -12.58
CA PRO A 107 2.26 2.93 -13.50
C PRO A 107 1.65 1.59 -13.93
N GLY A 108 0.33 1.58 -14.14
CA GLY A 108 -0.39 0.43 -14.71
C GLY A 108 -0.69 -0.71 -13.74
N SER A 109 -0.42 -0.53 -12.44
CA SER A 109 -0.67 -1.53 -11.41
C SER A 109 -1.87 -1.16 -10.53
N SER A 110 -2.66 -2.17 -10.14
CA SER A 110 -3.84 -2.05 -9.29
C SER A 110 -3.48 -2.12 -7.80
N TRP A 111 -3.15 -0.98 -7.19
CA TRP A 111 -2.66 -0.95 -5.81
C TRP A 111 -3.74 -0.77 -4.74
N LEU A 112 -5.03 -0.72 -5.11
CA LEU A 112 -6.10 -0.44 -4.15
C LEU A 112 -6.13 -1.42 -2.97
N THR A 113 -5.82 -2.70 -3.23
CA THR A 113 -5.71 -3.76 -2.22
C THR A 113 -4.49 -3.57 -1.33
N HIS A 114 -3.36 -3.17 -1.92
CA HIS A 114 -2.09 -3.06 -1.20
C HIS A 114 -2.05 -1.87 -0.25
N ILE A 115 -2.92 -0.86 -0.41
CA ILE A 115 -2.96 0.29 0.51
C ILE A 115 -3.28 -0.14 1.94
N ILE A 116 -4.27 -1.03 2.15
CA ILE A 116 -4.58 -1.53 3.50
C ILE A 116 -3.39 -2.32 4.05
N VAL A 117 -2.81 -3.21 3.24
CA VAL A 117 -1.63 -4.02 3.60
C VAL A 117 -0.45 -3.14 4.01
N PHE A 118 -0.13 -2.10 3.23
CA PHE A 118 0.96 -1.19 3.54
C PHE A 118 0.74 -0.41 4.81
N ILE A 119 -0.50 0.02 5.07
CA ILE A 119 -0.80 0.74 6.32
C ILE A 119 -0.69 -0.22 7.52
N ASP A 120 -1.17 -1.45 7.41
CA ASP A 120 -1.05 -2.46 8.47
C ASP A 120 0.45 -2.76 8.74
N GLU A 121 1.27 -2.99 7.71
CA GLU A 121 2.72 -3.20 7.82
C GLU A 121 3.46 -2.00 8.45
N ILE A 122 3.11 -0.77 8.06
CA ILE A 122 3.67 0.44 8.66
C ILE A 122 3.25 0.53 10.14
N THR A 123 2.00 0.22 10.45
CA THR A 123 1.45 0.27 11.81
C THR A 123 2.20 -0.69 12.72
N ASP A 124 2.46 -1.91 12.24
CA ASP A 124 3.24 -2.92 12.94
C ASP A 124 4.70 -2.49 13.13
N LEU A 125 5.36 -2.01 12.06
CA LEU A 125 6.72 -1.49 12.13
C LEU A 125 6.87 -0.40 13.20
N LEU A 126 5.97 0.58 13.19
CA LEU A 126 6.00 1.69 14.13
C LEU A 126 5.68 1.21 15.56
N SER A 127 4.70 0.31 15.71
CA SER A 127 4.32 -0.24 17.01
C SER A 127 5.47 -1.04 17.63
N ASN A 128 6.14 -1.87 16.83
CA ASN A 128 7.32 -2.62 17.25
C ASN A 128 8.48 -1.69 17.62
N ALA A 129 8.75 -0.66 16.81
CA ALA A 129 9.76 0.34 17.12
C ALA A 129 9.47 1.11 18.42
N ILE A 130 8.19 1.31 18.76
CA ILE A 130 7.76 1.94 20.03
C ILE A 130 7.94 0.98 21.21
N LYS A 131 7.55 -0.29 21.04
CA LYS A 131 7.57 -1.32 22.09
C LYS A 131 8.97 -1.81 22.45
N GLY A 132 9.86 -1.89 21.46
CA GLY A 132 11.15 -2.59 21.49
C GLY A 132 11.76 -2.81 22.87
N ASP A 133 11.94 -4.10 23.21
CA ASP A 133 12.64 -4.57 24.40
C ASP A 133 14.07 -3.99 24.44
N ASP A 134 14.48 -3.46 25.59
CA ASP A 134 15.86 -3.08 25.91
C ASP A 134 16.64 -2.23 24.88
N ASN A 135 16.11 -1.06 24.52
CA ASN A 135 16.89 0.02 23.87
C ASN A 135 17.30 -0.16 22.40
N GLU A 136 16.58 -0.93 21.59
CA GLU A 136 16.85 -1.03 20.14
C GLU A 136 16.88 0.35 19.45
N TYR A 137 15.94 1.23 19.80
CA TYR A 137 15.87 2.59 19.27
C TYR A 137 15.99 3.67 20.35
N PRO A 138 16.62 4.83 20.06
CA PRO A 138 16.74 5.91 21.02
C PRO A 138 15.37 6.54 21.35
N PRO A 139 15.18 7.12 22.55
CA PRO A 139 13.89 7.71 22.95
C PRO A 139 13.34 8.75 21.96
N ALA A 140 14.21 9.53 21.33
CA ALA A 140 13.82 10.50 20.31
C ALA A 140 13.16 9.85 19.10
N LEU A 141 13.67 8.70 18.63
CA LEU A 141 13.10 7.97 17.51
C LEU A 141 11.79 7.29 17.89
N ARG A 142 11.71 6.71 19.10
CA ARG A 142 10.45 6.13 19.61
C ARG A 142 9.34 7.17 19.71
N ASN A 143 9.65 8.37 20.19
CA ASN A 143 8.69 9.48 20.19
C ASN A 143 8.30 9.92 18.78
N ALA A 144 9.23 9.95 17.83
CA ALA A 144 8.90 10.22 16.43
C ALA A 144 7.98 9.12 15.84
N CYS A 145 8.21 7.85 16.18
CA CYS A 145 7.36 6.73 15.76
C CYS A 145 5.94 6.83 16.34
N ARG A 146 5.78 7.29 17.59
CA ARG A 146 4.45 7.57 18.17
C ARG A 146 3.67 8.60 17.34
N VAL A 147 4.34 9.66 16.90
CA VAL A 147 3.73 10.67 16.02
C VAL A 147 3.42 10.07 14.64
N GLY A 148 4.33 9.26 14.09
CA GLY A 148 4.11 8.52 12.84
C GLY A 148 2.90 7.59 12.91
N LEU A 149 2.71 6.89 14.04
CA LEU A 149 1.61 5.97 14.26
C LEU A 149 0.27 6.70 14.31
N GLN A 150 0.21 7.83 15.04
CA GLN A 150 -0.98 8.69 15.05
C GLN A 150 -1.35 9.19 13.66
N LEU A 151 -0.34 9.57 12.87
CA LEU A 151 -0.55 10.02 11.50
C LEU A 151 -1.04 8.88 10.60
N THR A 152 -0.47 7.69 10.74
CA THR A 152 -0.85 6.49 10.00
C THR A 152 -2.31 6.12 10.30
N ASN A 153 -2.71 6.12 11.57
CA ASN A 153 -4.11 5.89 11.97
C ASN A 153 -5.07 6.91 11.36
N LYS A 154 -4.68 8.19 11.28
CA LYS A 154 -5.47 9.22 10.60
C LYS A 154 -5.65 8.93 9.11
N TYR A 155 -4.66 8.36 8.43
CA TYR A 155 -4.80 7.98 7.02
C TYR A 155 -5.59 6.70 6.85
N TYR A 156 -5.49 5.76 7.80
CA TYR A 156 -6.31 4.56 7.80
C TYR A 156 -7.81 4.89 7.85
N THR A 157 -8.22 5.86 8.67
CA THR A 157 -9.62 6.30 8.70
C THR A 157 -10.10 6.92 7.39
N LEU A 158 -9.20 7.40 6.51
CA LEU A 158 -9.59 7.85 5.16
C LEU A 158 -9.90 6.67 4.23
N THR A 159 -9.33 5.49 4.47
CA THR A 159 -9.73 4.28 3.72
C THR A 159 -11.18 3.89 4.04
N ASP A 160 -11.67 4.25 5.23
CA ASP A 160 -13.07 4.05 5.62
C ASP A 160 -14.04 4.99 4.88
N CYS A 161 -13.54 6.04 4.20
CA CYS A 161 -14.39 6.92 3.39
C CYS A 161 -14.90 6.27 2.10
N SER A 162 -14.31 5.14 1.67
CA SER A 162 -14.77 4.43 0.48
C SER A 162 -14.80 2.92 0.73
N PRO A 163 -15.95 2.24 0.49
CA PRO A 163 -16.04 0.80 0.64
C PRO A 163 -15.15 0.04 -0.36
N LEU A 164 -14.68 0.71 -1.43
CA LEU A 164 -13.87 0.10 -2.48
C LEU A 164 -12.58 -0.53 -1.96
N PHE A 165 -11.93 0.03 -0.93
CA PHE A 165 -10.71 -0.56 -0.37
C PHE A 165 -10.98 -1.95 0.22
N ARG A 166 -12.07 -2.08 0.99
CA ARG A 166 -12.47 -3.35 1.61
C ARG A 166 -12.98 -4.34 0.56
N ILE A 167 -13.78 -3.87 -0.39
CA ILE A 167 -14.30 -4.71 -1.49
C ILE A 167 -13.15 -5.25 -2.35
N ALA A 168 -12.16 -4.42 -2.66
CA ALA A 168 -10.99 -4.85 -3.42
C ALA A 168 -10.23 -5.98 -2.71
N MET A 169 -10.03 -5.88 -1.39
CA MET A 169 -9.41 -6.93 -0.59
C MET A 169 -10.21 -8.23 -0.63
N VAL A 170 -11.55 -8.15 -0.52
CA VAL A 170 -12.43 -9.33 -0.62
C VAL A 170 -12.35 -10.01 -2.00
N LEU A 171 -12.23 -9.22 -3.07
CA LEU A 171 -12.10 -9.72 -4.44
C LEU A 171 -10.67 -10.17 -4.79
N HIS A 172 -9.70 -9.98 -3.90
CA HIS A 172 -8.31 -10.36 -4.12
C HIS A 172 -8.12 -11.87 -3.86
N PRO A 173 -7.64 -12.67 -4.83
CA PRO A 173 -7.54 -14.13 -4.69
C PRO A 173 -6.64 -14.59 -3.54
N SER A 174 -5.63 -13.81 -3.17
CA SER A 174 -4.69 -14.11 -2.08
C SER A 174 -5.13 -13.61 -0.70
N PHE A 175 -6.12 -12.72 -0.61
CA PHE A 175 -6.49 -12.08 0.65
C PHE A 175 -7.88 -12.54 1.12
N LYS A 176 -8.92 -12.20 0.35
CA LYS A 176 -10.32 -12.44 0.70
C LYS A 176 -10.63 -11.97 2.12
N ASP A 177 -11.54 -12.64 2.82
CA ASP A 177 -11.84 -12.39 4.22
C ASP A 177 -10.75 -12.93 5.18
N GLU A 178 -9.95 -13.91 4.74
CA GLU A 178 -8.87 -14.49 5.53
C GLU A 178 -7.79 -13.46 5.92
N TYR A 179 -7.46 -12.53 5.02
CA TYR A 179 -6.52 -11.45 5.36
C TYR A 179 -6.98 -10.66 6.58
N PHE A 180 -8.26 -10.28 6.65
CA PHE A 180 -8.75 -9.48 7.77
C PHE A 180 -8.69 -10.25 9.09
N LYS A 181 -8.91 -11.57 9.06
CA LYS A 181 -8.79 -12.44 10.24
C LYS A 181 -7.34 -12.48 10.73
N ILE A 182 -6.39 -12.63 9.81
CA ILE A 182 -4.95 -12.65 10.11
C ILE A 182 -4.49 -11.29 10.63
N ALA A 183 -4.96 -10.19 10.04
CA ALA A 183 -4.69 -8.82 10.46
C ALA A 183 -5.42 -8.42 11.76
N GLY A 184 -6.13 -9.34 12.42
CA GLY A 184 -6.79 -9.09 13.71
C GLY A 184 -7.95 -8.10 13.64
N TRP A 185 -8.65 -8.00 12.52
CA TRP A 185 -9.83 -7.15 12.42
C TRP A 185 -10.98 -7.69 13.27
N GLU A 186 -11.74 -6.77 13.88
CA GLU A 186 -12.94 -7.12 14.63
C GLU A 186 -13.96 -7.86 13.73
N PRO A 187 -14.62 -8.92 14.23
CA PRO A 187 -15.56 -9.72 13.44
C PRO A 187 -16.66 -8.90 12.76
N GLU A 188 -17.12 -7.82 13.39
CA GLU A 188 -18.13 -6.92 12.86
C GLU A 188 -17.63 -6.18 11.62
N TRP A 189 -16.34 -5.82 11.56
CA TRP A 189 -15.75 -5.13 10.41
C TRP A 189 -15.54 -6.07 9.24
N ILE A 190 -15.15 -7.32 9.51
CA ILE A 190 -15.06 -8.37 8.48
C ILE A 190 -16.44 -8.62 7.88
N THR A 191 -17.45 -8.75 8.74
CA THR A 191 -18.85 -8.91 8.34
C THR A 191 -19.31 -7.73 7.47
N GLU A 192 -18.95 -6.50 7.86
CA GLU A 192 -19.28 -5.29 7.09
C GLU A 192 -18.59 -5.26 5.73
N ALA A 193 -17.32 -5.67 5.62
CA ALA A 193 -16.60 -5.75 4.34
C ALA A 193 -17.26 -6.74 3.37
N ILE A 194 -17.66 -7.92 3.88
CA ILE A 194 -18.39 -8.93 3.10
C ILE A 194 -19.77 -8.39 2.72
N ARG A 195 -20.49 -7.74 3.65
CA ARG A 195 -21.81 -7.15 3.40
C ARG A 195 -21.76 -6.11 2.27
N LEU A 196 -20.80 -5.18 2.32
CA LEU A 196 -20.59 -4.15 1.29
C LEU A 196 -20.27 -4.78 -0.08
N THR A 197 -19.44 -5.82 -0.10
CA THR A 197 -19.11 -6.57 -1.33
C THR A 197 -20.36 -7.22 -1.91
N ARG A 198 -21.16 -7.88 -1.06
CA ARG A 198 -22.41 -8.53 -1.46
C ARG A 198 -23.45 -7.55 -1.96
N GLU A 199 -23.58 -6.40 -1.31
CA GLU A 199 -24.50 -5.33 -1.71
C GLU A 199 -24.14 -4.80 -3.11
N MET A 200 -22.86 -4.50 -3.36
CA MET A 200 -22.38 -4.06 -4.67
C MET A 200 -22.60 -5.13 -5.74
N PHE A 201 -22.27 -6.39 -5.44
CA PHE A 201 -22.47 -7.50 -6.37
C PHE A 201 -23.95 -7.67 -6.74
N ASN A 202 -24.83 -7.76 -5.75
CA ASN A 202 -26.26 -7.97 -5.97
C ASN A 202 -26.94 -6.81 -6.71
N THR A 203 -26.49 -5.58 -6.48
CA THR A 203 -27.09 -4.38 -7.06
C THR A 203 -26.69 -4.18 -8.53
N TYR A 204 -25.42 -4.43 -8.87
CA TYR A 204 -24.87 -4.01 -10.17
C TYR A 204 -24.35 -5.14 -11.06
N TYR A 205 -23.99 -6.30 -10.50
CA TYR A 205 -23.22 -7.32 -11.24
C TYR A 205 -23.89 -8.70 -11.28
N LYS A 206 -24.84 -8.96 -10.38
CA LYS A 206 -25.56 -10.22 -10.34
C LYS A 206 -26.35 -10.39 -11.64
N PRO A 207 -26.12 -11.47 -12.40
CA PRO A 207 -26.89 -11.74 -13.60
C PRO A 207 -28.37 -11.83 -13.26
N VAL A 208 -29.19 -11.02 -13.94
CA VAL A 208 -30.65 -11.15 -13.84
C VAL A 208 -31.00 -12.54 -14.39
N PRO A 209 -31.77 -13.36 -13.65
CA PRO A 209 -32.31 -14.58 -14.22
C PRO A 209 -33.14 -14.17 -15.43
N ASN A 210 -32.70 -14.55 -16.64
CA ASN A 210 -33.56 -14.46 -17.81
C ASN A 210 -34.78 -15.35 -17.51
N ASN A 211 -35.89 -14.75 -17.11
CA ASN A 211 -37.18 -15.38 -17.30
C ASN A 211 -37.27 -15.64 -18.81
N PRO A 212 -37.31 -16.90 -19.27
CA PRO A 212 -37.57 -17.13 -20.68
C PRO A 212 -38.90 -16.44 -20.99
N PRO A 213 -39.02 -15.73 -22.13
CA PRO A 213 -40.29 -15.14 -22.51
C PRO A 213 -41.32 -16.27 -22.50
N SER A 214 -42.42 -16.05 -21.76
CA SER A 214 -43.56 -16.96 -21.74
C SER A 214 -43.95 -17.29 -23.18
N THR A 215 -43.56 -18.46 -23.67
CA THR A 215 -44.03 -18.95 -24.94
C THR A 215 -45.53 -19.23 -24.78
N ASP A 216 -46.32 -18.46 -25.52
CA ASP A 216 -47.72 -18.72 -25.81
C ASP A 216 -48.00 -20.23 -25.98
N PRO A 217 -49.09 -20.76 -25.40
CA PRO A 217 -49.34 -22.20 -25.33
C PRO A 217 -49.91 -22.75 -26.63
N HIS A 218 -49.20 -22.62 -27.76
CA HIS A 218 -49.65 -23.23 -29.02
C HIS A 218 -48.50 -23.77 -29.88
N LYS A 219 -47.90 -24.89 -29.45
CA LYS A 219 -47.60 -26.05 -30.31
C LYS A 219 -47.07 -27.20 -29.45
N ALA A 220 -47.96 -28.11 -29.10
CA ALA A 220 -47.59 -29.37 -28.48
C ALA A 220 -46.77 -30.21 -29.46
N THR A 221 -45.47 -30.31 -29.20
CA THR A 221 -44.64 -31.39 -29.75
C THR A 221 -44.30 -32.32 -28.58
N LYS A 222 -44.59 -33.61 -28.78
CA LYS A 222 -44.70 -34.68 -27.76
C LYS A 222 -43.59 -34.67 -26.69
N PRO A 223 -43.90 -35.00 -25.43
CA PRO A 223 -42.89 -35.13 -24.38
C PRO A 223 -41.99 -36.33 -24.68
N LYS A 224 -40.68 -36.10 -24.83
CA LYS A 224 -39.68 -37.17 -24.83
C LYS A 224 -39.44 -37.58 -23.37
N THR A 225 -40.24 -38.52 -22.88
CA THR A 225 -40.05 -39.16 -21.58
C THR A 225 -38.89 -40.14 -21.70
N GLY A 226 -37.78 -39.85 -21.02
CA GLY A 226 -36.62 -40.73 -20.99
C GLY A 226 -35.59 -40.23 -19.99
N ASN A 227 -34.80 -41.15 -19.44
CA ASN A 227 -33.82 -40.89 -18.37
C ASN A 227 -32.85 -39.74 -18.71
N THR A 228 -32.62 -39.43 -20.00
CA THR A 228 -31.78 -38.31 -20.47
C THR A 228 -32.45 -36.93 -20.30
N ALA A 229 -33.76 -36.82 -20.47
CA ALA A 229 -34.51 -35.59 -20.20
C ALA A 229 -34.63 -35.33 -18.70
N GLN A 230 -34.81 -36.40 -17.90
CA GLN A 230 -34.74 -36.33 -16.45
C GLN A 230 -33.34 -35.98 -15.95
N LEU A 231 -32.28 -36.49 -16.60
CA LEU A 231 -30.89 -36.13 -16.28
C LEU A 231 -30.60 -34.67 -16.65
N GLY A 232 -31.10 -34.18 -17.79
CA GLY A 232 -31.00 -32.76 -18.18
C GLY A 232 -31.74 -31.83 -17.21
N ALA A 233 -32.95 -32.21 -16.80
CA ALA A 233 -33.72 -31.48 -15.78
C ALA A 233 -33.06 -31.56 -14.39
N ALA A 234 -32.48 -32.71 -14.02
CA ALA A 234 -31.76 -32.89 -12.75
C ALA A 234 -30.41 -32.15 -12.73
N MET A 235 -29.72 -32.03 -13.87
CA MET A 235 -28.53 -31.16 -14.01
C MET A 235 -28.92 -29.68 -13.93
N ALA A 236 -30.01 -29.26 -14.58
CA ALA A 236 -30.53 -27.90 -14.48
C ALA A 236 -31.00 -27.56 -13.05
N ALA A 237 -31.65 -28.51 -12.37
CA ALA A 237 -32.05 -28.38 -10.96
C ALA A 237 -30.87 -28.42 -9.98
N ARG A 238 -29.79 -29.17 -10.28
CA ARG A 238 -28.52 -29.09 -9.55
C ARG A 238 -27.79 -27.76 -9.74
N GLY A 239 -28.01 -27.07 -10.86
CA GLY A 239 -27.55 -25.70 -11.07
C GLY A 239 -28.34 -24.64 -10.27
N GLN A 240 -29.46 -25.02 -9.65
CA GLN A 240 -30.34 -24.15 -8.87
C GLN A 240 -30.23 -24.35 -7.35
N SER A 241 -29.33 -25.19 -6.85
CA SER A 241 -29.01 -25.22 -5.42
C SER A 241 -28.18 -24.01 -5.07
N THR A 242 -28.80 -22.96 -4.52
CA THR A 242 -28.27 -21.87 -3.66
C THR A 242 -26.76 -21.58 -3.65
N ASN A 243 -26.10 -21.59 -4.80
CA ASN A 243 -24.67 -21.38 -4.92
C ASN A 243 -24.46 -19.92 -5.35
N ASP A 244 -24.66 -19.00 -4.39
CA ASP A 244 -24.35 -17.59 -4.59
C ASP A 244 -22.87 -17.46 -5.03
N PRO A 245 -22.58 -16.91 -6.22
CA PRO A 245 -21.21 -16.87 -6.74
C PRO A 245 -20.21 -16.27 -5.77
N LEU A 246 -20.64 -15.27 -4.98
CA LEU A 246 -19.82 -14.65 -3.94
C LEU A 246 -19.48 -15.62 -2.80
N GLU A 247 -20.42 -16.47 -2.38
CA GLU A 247 -20.14 -17.48 -1.35
C GLU A 247 -19.19 -18.56 -1.86
N LEU A 248 -19.30 -18.98 -3.12
CA LEU A 248 -18.32 -19.89 -3.72
C LEU A 248 -16.94 -19.26 -3.82
N TRP A 249 -16.89 -17.97 -4.15
CA TRP A 249 -15.64 -17.22 -4.19
C TRP A 249 -14.97 -17.17 -2.82
N LEU A 250 -15.71 -16.79 -1.78
CA LEU A 250 -15.22 -16.72 -0.41
C LEU A 250 -14.81 -18.10 0.14
N ALA A 251 -15.59 -19.14 -0.16
CA ALA A 251 -15.29 -20.51 0.27
C ALA A 251 -14.13 -21.17 -0.49
N SER A 252 -13.72 -20.62 -1.64
CA SER A 252 -12.58 -21.17 -2.39
C SER A 252 -11.24 -20.83 -1.71
N GLY A 253 -10.25 -21.70 -1.87
CA GLY A 253 -8.92 -21.49 -1.27
C GLY A 253 -8.24 -20.20 -1.72
N LEU A 254 -7.28 -19.73 -0.91
CA LEU A 254 -6.41 -18.61 -1.27
C LEU A 254 -5.46 -19.03 -2.38
N LEU A 255 -5.19 -18.12 -3.31
CA LEU A 255 -4.23 -18.34 -4.40
C LEU A 255 -2.94 -17.57 -4.11
N LEU A 256 -1.84 -18.30 -4.00
CA LEU A 256 -0.50 -17.78 -3.73
C LEU A 256 0.48 -18.31 -4.80
N ASP A 257 1.53 -17.55 -5.06
CA ASP A 257 2.67 -17.95 -5.90
C ASP A 257 3.91 -18.07 -5.00
N ASP A 258 4.35 -19.31 -4.75
CA ASP A 258 5.45 -19.64 -3.82
C ASP A 258 5.33 -18.95 -2.44
N GLY A 259 4.12 -18.96 -1.88
CA GLY A 259 3.81 -18.33 -0.59
C GLY A 259 3.59 -16.82 -0.63
N SER A 260 3.78 -16.15 -1.78
CA SER A 260 3.53 -14.72 -1.96
C SER A 260 2.15 -14.44 -2.57
N PRO A 261 1.53 -13.27 -2.27
CA PRO A 261 0.30 -12.85 -2.94
C PRO A 261 0.48 -12.73 -4.46
N ILE A 262 -0.52 -13.16 -5.22
CA ILE A 262 -0.53 -13.04 -6.68
C ILE A 262 -1.04 -11.66 -7.11
N ASP A 263 -0.68 -11.25 -8.33
CA ASP A 263 -1.32 -10.11 -8.98
C ASP A 263 -2.79 -10.44 -9.31
N ALA A 264 -3.70 -9.91 -8.49
CA ALA A 264 -5.13 -10.17 -8.61
C ALA A 264 -5.71 -9.71 -9.95
N LEU A 265 -5.34 -8.52 -10.44
CA LEU A 265 -5.87 -8.00 -11.69
C LEU A 265 -5.43 -8.87 -12.87
N LYS A 266 -4.15 -9.25 -12.90
CA LYS A 266 -3.61 -10.18 -13.90
C LYS A 266 -4.33 -11.53 -13.84
N TRP A 267 -4.61 -12.05 -12.65
CA TRP A 267 -5.36 -13.29 -12.48
C TRP A 267 -6.79 -13.18 -13.01
N TRP A 268 -7.54 -12.13 -12.65
CA TRP A 268 -8.90 -11.92 -13.16
C TRP A 268 -8.95 -11.73 -14.68
N ILE A 269 -7.94 -11.08 -15.28
CA ILE A 269 -7.80 -10.99 -16.74
C ILE A 269 -7.60 -12.40 -17.36
N GLN A 270 -6.84 -13.28 -16.71
CA GLN A 270 -6.69 -14.67 -17.17
C GLN A 270 -8.02 -15.44 -17.08
N GLN A 271 -8.79 -15.25 -16.02
CA GLN A 271 -10.13 -15.85 -15.90
C GLN A 271 -11.07 -15.41 -17.02
N LYS A 272 -11.04 -14.11 -17.39
CA LYS A 272 -11.78 -13.59 -18.54
C LYS A 272 -11.38 -14.27 -19.85
N ARG A 273 -10.07 -14.44 -20.09
CA ARG A 273 -9.55 -15.12 -21.29
C ARG A 273 -9.91 -16.60 -21.34
N ALA A 274 -10.03 -17.26 -20.19
CA ALA A 274 -10.46 -18.65 -20.07
C ALA A 274 -11.99 -18.83 -20.21
N GLY A 275 -12.77 -17.75 -20.29
CA GLY A 275 -14.23 -17.81 -20.36
C GLY A 275 -14.93 -18.01 -19.01
N ASN A 276 -14.21 -17.89 -17.90
CA ASN A 276 -14.76 -18.05 -16.55
C ASN A 276 -15.40 -16.74 -16.08
N THR A 277 -16.72 -16.66 -16.12
CA THR A 277 -17.47 -15.46 -15.70
C THR A 277 -17.61 -15.31 -14.19
N HIS A 278 -17.35 -16.38 -13.43
CA HIS A 278 -17.55 -16.45 -11.97
C HIS A 278 -18.92 -15.92 -11.54
N GLY A 279 -19.96 -16.25 -12.31
CA GLY A 279 -21.34 -15.83 -12.02
C GLY A 279 -21.57 -14.32 -11.97
N GLY A 280 -20.75 -13.53 -12.68
CA GLY A 280 -20.81 -12.06 -12.70
C GLY A 280 -19.71 -11.39 -11.88
N LEU A 281 -19.06 -12.12 -10.95
CA LEU A 281 -17.97 -11.56 -10.12
C LEU A 281 -16.78 -11.10 -10.95
N LEU A 282 -16.51 -11.75 -12.09
CA LEU A 282 -15.41 -11.37 -12.98
C LEU A 282 -15.49 -9.88 -13.34
N GLN A 283 -16.66 -9.39 -13.71
CA GLN A 283 -16.82 -8.01 -14.16
C GLN A 283 -16.62 -7.04 -12.99
N MET A 284 -17.18 -7.35 -11.82
CA MET A 284 -17.00 -6.58 -10.59
C MET A 284 -15.52 -6.50 -10.19
N ALA A 285 -14.81 -7.63 -10.21
CA ALA A 285 -13.40 -7.68 -9.86
C ALA A 285 -12.54 -6.85 -10.81
N LEU A 286 -12.80 -6.91 -12.11
CA LEU A 286 -12.08 -6.07 -13.08
C LEU A 286 -12.36 -4.58 -12.87
N ASP A 287 -13.61 -4.20 -12.63
CA ASP A 287 -13.99 -2.79 -12.44
C ASP A 287 -13.40 -2.22 -11.13
N VAL A 288 -13.48 -2.98 -10.03
CA VAL A 288 -12.95 -2.55 -8.73
C VAL A 288 -11.41 -2.57 -8.72
N LEU A 289 -10.78 -3.67 -9.16
CA LEU A 289 -9.33 -3.81 -9.07
C LEU A 289 -8.61 -2.93 -10.10
N SER A 290 -9.20 -2.61 -11.25
CA SER A 290 -8.57 -1.67 -12.19
C SER A 290 -8.56 -0.21 -11.71
N CYS A 291 -9.29 0.11 -10.63
CA CYS A 291 -9.21 1.42 -10.01
C CYS A 291 -7.78 1.71 -9.56
N PRO A 292 -7.18 2.84 -9.97
CA PRO A 292 -5.84 3.17 -9.53
C PRO A 292 -5.88 3.45 -8.02
N GLY A 293 -4.93 2.89 -7.27
CA GLY A 293 -4.71 3.23 -5.84
C GLY A 293 -4.26 4.68 -5.62
N LYS A 294 -4.13 5.44 -6.70
CA LYS A 294 -3.92 6.87 -6.74
C LYS A 294 -5.26 7.56 -6.48
N LEU A 295 -5.51 7.94 -5.23
CA LEU A 295 -6.65 8.80 -4.89
C LEU A 295 -6.48 10.11 -5.69
N LEU A 296 -7.24 10.26 -6.77
CA LEU A 296 -7.28 11.51 -7.53
C LEU A 296 -8.02 12.51 -6.67
N ASP A 297 -7.31 13.55 -6.24
CA ASP A 297 -7.94 14.78 -5.80
C ASP A 297 -8.85 15.28 -6.93
N CYS A 298 -10.16 15.14 -6.75
CA CYS A 298 -11.16 15.60 -7.72
C CYS A 298 -11.31 17.13 -7.75
N ASN A 299 -10.33 17.89 -7.25
CA ASN A 299 -10.30 19.34 -7.38
C ASN A 299 -8.85 19.81 -7.37
N PHE A 300 -8.23 19.97 -8.54
CA PHE A 300 -7.44 21.14 -8.93
C PHE A 300 -6.92 20.90 -10.36
N GLY A 301 -7.52 21.58 -11.33
CA GLY A 301 -6.94 21.69 -12.66
C GLY A 301 -5.62 22.47 -12.60
N GLY A 302 -4.58 21.90 -13.17
CA GLY A 302 -3.34 22.63 -13.47
C GLY A 302 -2.06 21.95 -12.97
N CYS A 303 -1.29 21.43 -13.92
CA CYS A 303 0.14 21.07 -13.82
C CYS A 303 0.54 19.98 -12.79
N GLY A 304 0.56 18.73 -13.27
CA GLY A 304 1.79 17.93 -13.27
C GLY A 304 2.57 17.78 -11.96
N THR A 305 1.90 17.55 -10.84
CA THR A 305 2.52 17.03 -9.60
C THR A 305 1.45 16.29 -8.82
N SER A 306 1.61 14.99 -8.59
CA SER A 306 0.59 14.17 -7.92
C SER A 306 1.21 13.21 -6.92
N PHE A 307 0.42 12.99 -5.86
CA PHE A 307 0.53 12.10 -4.70
C PHE A 307 1.01 12.74 -3.39
N PHE A 308 0.71 12.10 -2.28
CA PHE A 308 0.68 12.53 -0.87
C PHE A 308 1.26 13.90 -0.43
N VAL A 309 0.43 14.96 -0.52
CA VAL A 309 0.28 15.99 0.54
C VAL A 309 -1.19 16.45 0.54
N TRP A 310 -1.95 16.22 1.61
CA TRP A 310 -3.24 16.90 1.79
C TRP A 310 -3.20 17.88 2.99
N PRO A 311 -3.39 19.20 2.78
CA PRO A 311 -3.62 20.20 3.83
C PRO A 311 -5.01 20.06 4.48
N PRO A 312 -5.28 20.73 5.62
CA PRO A 312 -6.36 20.36 6.52
C PRO A 312 -7.69 21.04 6.14
N LEU A 313 -8.52 20.41 5.31
CA LEU A 313 -9.92 20.81 5.15
C LEU A 313 -10.79 19.60 4.86
N CYS A 314 -11.27 18.93 5.92
CA CYS A 314 -12.54 18.23 5.91
C CYS A 314 -13.21 18.43 7.27
N ASN A 315 -14.40 19.01 7.22
CA ASN A 315 -15.26 19.32 8.34
C ASN A 315 -15.62 18.02 9.10
N THR A 316 -15.38 18.02 10.41
CA THR A 316 -15.72 16.95 11.33
C THR A 316 -17.23 16.92 11.54
N ASN A 317 -17.96 15.98 10.92
CA ASN A 317 -19.33 15.63 11.33
C ASN A 317 -19.70 14.16 11.15
N SER A 318 -18.73 13.29 10.88
CA SER A 318 -18.87 11.85 11.02
C SER A 318 -17.95 11.40 12.15
N THR A 319 -18.53 10.80 13.18
CA THR A 319 -17.82 10.19 14.32
C THR A 319 -16.71 9.28 13.78
N PRO A 320 -15.42 9.55 14.08
CA PRO A 320 -14.34 8.68 13.65
C PRO A 320 -14.50 7.31 14.29
N SER A 321 -14.46 6.24 13.49
CA SER A 321 -14.19 4.89 14.01
C SER A 321 -12.77 4.88 14.55
N GLN A 322 -12.62 5.15 15.84
CA GLN A 322 -11.37 4.89 16.55
C GLN A 322 -11.17 3.38 16.59
N ARG A 323 -10.45 2.86 15.58
CA ARG A 323 -9.89 1.53 15.64
C ARG A 323 -8.77 1.57 16.67
N HIS A 324 -9.11 1.28 17.92
CA HIS A 324 -8.11 1.03 18.94
C HIS A 324 -7.49 -0.33 18.63
N PHE A 325 -6.38 -0.32 17.90
CA PHE A 325 -5.46 -1.45 17.95
C PHE A 325 -4.88 -1.49 19.37
N CYS A 326 -5.59 -2.20 20.26
CA CYS A 326 -5.05 -2.61 21.54
C CYS A 326 -4.09 -3.77 21.27
N HIS A 327 -2.79 -3.46 21.24
CA HIS A 327 -1.74 -4.46 21.40
C HIS A 327 -0.88 -4.14 22.61
#